data_AF-A0A4R4EN13-F1
#
_entry.id   AF-A0A4R4EN13-F1
#
_cell.length_a   1.000
_cell.length_b   1.000
_cell.length_c   1.000
_cell.angle_alpha   90.00
_cell.angle_beta   90.00
_cell.angle_gamma   90.00
#
_symmetry.space_group_name_H-M   'P 1'
#
loop_
_entity.id
_entity.type
_entity.pdbx_description
1 polymer ?
#
loop_
_entity_poly.entity_id
_entity_poly.type
_entity_poly.pdbx_seq_one_letter_code
_entity_poly.pdbx_strand_id
1 'polypeptide(L)'
;TTSGSSATRHAELEALGVEVLTCGDGSHVDLPLALRELGKRDIASILLEGGGGLAGAMLEQRLIDKMALFYAPKIIGGGSSAPSNFNFAGFEAMADAITLDRLQVERFGNDICLIGYPVY
;
A
#
# COMPACT_ATOMS: atom_id res chain seq x y z
N THR A 1 -13.29 3.62 4.70
CA THR A 1 -13.51 3.45 6.15
C THR A 1 -14.25 2.16 6.42
N THR A 2 -14.56 1.79 7.68
CA THR A 2 -15.32 0.58 8.04
C THR A 2 -16.68 0.95 8.64
N SER A 3 -17.59 -0.01 8.82
CA SER A 3 -18.92 0.28 9.40
C SER A 3 -18.87 0.75 10.85
N GLY A 4 -17.75 0.50 11.55
CA GLY A 4 -17.52 0.95 12.93
C GLY A 4 -17.04 2.40 13.06
N SER A 5 -16.84 3.14 11.98
CA SER A 5 -16.38 4.54 12.05
C SER A 5 -17.51 5.53 12.38
N SER A 6 -17.12 6.70 12.92
CA SER A 6 -18.07 7.70 13.42
C SER A 6 -18.96 8.28 12.33
N ALA A 7 -20.28 8.04 12.46
CA ALA A 7 -21.28 8.61 11.56
C ALA A 7 -21.28 10.14 11.57
N THR A 8 -21.02 10.78 12.72
CA THR A 8 -20.89 12.24 12.82
C THR A 8 -19.75 12.75 11.95
N ARG A 9 -18.57 12.11 12.02
CA ARG A 9 -17.43 12.49 11.17
C ARG A 9 -17.69 12.25 9.69
N HIS A 10 -18.45 11.21 9.33
CA HIS A 10 -18.84 11.00 7.94
C HIS A 10 -19.66 12.17 7.43
N ALA A 11 -20.72 12.53 8.15
CA ALA A 11 -21.58 13.64 7.76
C ALA A 11 -20.82 14.97 7.67
N GLU A 12 -19.88 15.23 8.58
CA GLU A 12 -18.99 16.41 8.53
C GLU A 12 -18.13 16.44 7.26
N LEU A 13 -17.55 15.30 6.87
CA LEU A 13 -16.73 15.18 5.66
C LEU A 13 -17.58 15.28 4.38
N GLU A 14 -18.73 14.62 4.37
CA GLU A 14 -19.68 14.66 3.24
C GLU A 14 -20.24 16.07 3.03
N ALA A 15 -20.48 16.82 4.11
CA ALA A 15 -20.87 18.23 4.03
C ALA A 15 -19.76 19.13 3.41
N LEU A 16 -18.50 18.68 3.45
CA LEU A 16 -17.37 19.33 2.78
C LEU A 16 -17.16 18.81 1.34
N GLY A 17 -18.05 17.94 0.84
CA GLY A 17 -17.98 17.37 -0.52
C GLY A 17 -17.07 16.15 -0.64
N VAL A 18 -16.62 15.56 0.47
CA VAL A 18 -15.83 14.32 0.46
C VAL A 18 -16.75 13.11 0.28
N GLU A 19 -16.47 12.25 -0.69
CA GLU A 19 -17.14 10.95 -0.80
C GLU A 19 -16.55 9.97 0.22
N VAL A 20 -17.39 9.39 1.09
CA VAL A 20 -16.96 8.43 2.11
C VAL A 20 -17.43 7.02 1.75
N LEU A 21 -16.48 6.13 1.49
CA LEU A 21 -16.75 4.73 1.21
C LEU A 21 -16.56 3.86 2.45
N THR A 22 -17.61 3.12 2.82
CA THR A 22 -17.57 2.11 3.88
C THR A 22 -17.28 0.75 3.26
N CYS A 23 -16.10 0.20 3.53
CA CYS A 23 -15.59 -1.04 2.96
C CYS A 23 -15.16 -1.96 4.11
N GLY A 24 -16.07 -2.85 4.51
CA GLY A 24 -15.88 -3.83 5.59
C GLY A 24 -16.50 -3.39 6.91
N ASP A 25 -16.70 -4.37 7.80
CA ASP A 25 -17.30 -4.21 9.13
C ASP A 25 -16.31 -4.45 10.29
N GLY A 26 -15.08 -4.81 9.96
CA GLY A 26 -14.00 -5.03 10.91
C GLY A 26 -13.33 -3.74 11.41
N SER A 27 -12.23 -3.94 12.15
CA SER A 27 -11.38 -2.86 12.65
C SER A 27 -10.51 -2.20 11.56
N HIS A 28 -10.37 -2.86 10.41
CA HIS A 28 -9.59 -2.38 9.27
C HIS A 28 -10.44 -2.42 8.00
N VAL A 29 -10.08 -1.58 7.04
CA VAL A 29 -10.72 -1.55 5.72
C VAL A 29 -10.49 -2.88 5.01
N ASP A 30 -11.56 -3.46 4.45
CA ASP A 30 -11.48 -4.57 3.51
C ASP A 30 -10.91 -4.05 2.19
N LEU A 31 -9.62 -4.30 1.95
CA LEU A 31 -8.89 -3.79 0.79
C LEU A 31 -9.44 -4.33 -0.54
N PRO A 32 -9.70 -5.65 -0.71
CA PRO A 32 -10.35 -6.16 -1.92
C PRO A 32 -11.70 -5.51 -2.19
N LEU A 33 -12.53 -5.30 -1.17
CA LEU A 33 -13.80 -4.59 -1.32
C LEU A 33 -13.58 -3.14 -1.74
N ALA A 34 -12.66 -2.43 -1.09
CA ALA A 34 -12.33 -1.06 -1.43
C ALA A 34 -11.87 -0.92 -2.89
N LEU A 35 -10.98 -1.79 -3.37
CA LEU A 35 -10.53 -1.79 -4.77
C LEU A 35 -11.67 -2.08 -5.75
N ARG A 36 -12.61 -2.98 -5.41
CA ARG A 36 -13.81 -3.21 -6.23
C ARG A 36 -14.72 -1.98 -6.29
N GLU A 37 -14.89 -1.28 -5.17
CA GLU A 37 -15.68 -0.04 -5.12
C GLU A 37 -15.04 1.09 -5.95
N LEU A 38 -13.71 1.18 -5.98
CA LEU A 38 -12.99 2.08 -6.87
C LEU A 38 -13.17 1.67 -8.34
N GLY A 39 -13.10 0.38 -8.66
CA GLY A 39 -13.34 -0.12 -10.01
C GLY A 39 -14.75 0.18 -10.54
N LYS A 40 -15.78 0.15 -9.68
CA LYS A 40 -17.15 0.56 -10.02
C LYS A 40 -17.29 2.06 -10.34
N ARG A 41 -16.30 2.87 -9.95
CA ARG A 41 -16.19 4.31 -10.20
C ARG A 41 -15.23 4.62 -11.36
N ASP A 42 -14.98 3.64 -12.22
CA ASP A 42 -14.07 3.73 -13.36
C ASP A 42 -12.60 4.06 -12.99
N ILE A 43 -12.21 3.85 -11.72
CA ILE A 43 -10.83 3.97 -11.28
C ILE A 43 -10.12 2.65 -11.54
N ALA A 44 -9.50 2.55 -12.72
CA ALA A 44 -8.83 1.33 -13.18
C ALA A 44 -7.40 1.15 -12.64
N SER A 45 -6.78 2.20 -12.11
CA SER A 45 -5.41 2.17 -11.58
C SER A 45 -5.26 3.12 -10.40
N ILE A 46 -4.47 2.71 -9.41
CA ILE A 46 -4.13 3.53 -8.24
C ILE A 46 -2.62 3.61 -8.06
N LEU A 47 -2.15 4.72 -7.51
CA LEU A 47 -0.79 4.87 -7.00
C LEU A 47 -0.81 4.70 -5.49
N LEU A 48 -0.19 3.63 -4.99
CA LEU A 48 0.00 3.40 -3.56
C LEU A 48 1.36 3.96 -3.12
N GLU A 49 1.34 5.04 -2.35
CA GLU A 49 2.57 5.68 -1.82
C GLU A 49 2.92 5.22 -0.39
N GLY A 50 2.03 4.45 0.26
CA GLY A 50 2.21 3.95 1.62
C GLY A 50 1.04 4.30 2.54
N GLY A 51 1.18 4.30 3.86
CA GLY A 51 2.38 3.96 4.64
C GLY A 51 2.67 2.46 4.74
N GLY A 52 3.74 2.08 5.45
CA GLY A 52 4.25 0.70 5.47
C GLY A 52 3.23 -0.38 5.85
N GLY A 53 2.28 -0.06 6.76
CA GLY A 53 1.20 -1.00 7.12
C GLY A 53 0.22 -1.25 5.98
N LEU A 54 -0.20 -0.20 5.24
CA LEU A 54 -1.08 -0.36 4.10
C LEU A 54 -0.37 -1.09 2.95
N ALA A 55 0.88 -0.70 2.66
CA ALA A 55 1.70 -1.35 1.64
C ALA A 55 1.94 -2.83 1.96
N GLY A 56 2.22 -3.16 3.22
CA GLY A 56 2.36 -4.55 3.69
C GLY A 56 1.07 -5.35 3.55
N ALA A 57 -0.07 -4.80 3.99
CA ALA A 57 -1.37 -5.47 3.88
C ALA A 57 -1.78 -5.71 2.41
N MET A 58 -1.46 -4.80 1.49
CA MET A 58 -1.70 -4.99 0.06
C MET A 58 -0.78 -6.06 -0.54
N LEU A 59 0.48 -6.16 -0.09
CA LEU A 59 1.38 -7.25 -0.49
C LEU A 59 0.89 -8.62 -0.01
N GLU A 60 0.52 -8.77 1.26
CA GLU A 60 0.02 -10.04 1.82
C GLU A 60 -1.23 -10.54 1.08
N GLN A 61 -2.08 -9.61 0.66
CA GLN A 61 -3.31 -9.92 -0.07
C GLN A 61 -3.11 -10.00 -1.59
N ARG A 62 -1.86 -9.92 -2.08
CA ARG A 62 -1.50 -10.00 -3.50
C ARG A 62 -2.21 -8.96 -4.39
N LEU A 63 -2.36 -7.74 -3.86
CA LEU A 63 -3.07 -6.61 -4.49
C LEU A 63 -2.15 -5.59 -5.17
N ILE A 64 -0.84 -5.87 -5.27
CA ILE A 64 0.12 -4.98 -5.91
C ILE A 64 0.57 -5.60 -7.23
N ASP A 65 0.35 -4.89 -8.33
CA ASP A 65 0.77 -5.36 -9.65
C ASP A 65 2.19 -4.92 -10.00
N LYS A 66 2.60 -3.70 -9.60
CA LYS A 66 3.88 -3.10 -9.96
C LYS A 66 4.45 -2.30 -8.81
N MET A 67 5.76 -2.37 -8.63
CA MET A 67 6.49 -1.67 -7.58
C MET A 67 7.53 -0.71 -8.20
N ALA A 68 7.65 0.48 -7.60
CA ALA A 68 8.71 1.44 -7.88
C ALA A 68 9.33 1.87 -6.54
N LEU A 69 10.51 1.37 -6.23
CA LEU A 69 11.20 1.58 -4.96
C LEU A 69 12.34 2.56 -5.14
N PHE A 70 12.25 3.71 -4.46
CA PHE A 70 13.25 4.76 -4.51
C PHE A 70 14.22 4.65 -3.33
N TYR A 71 15.52 4.66 -3.64
CA TYR A 71 16.61 4.57 -2.69
C TYR A 71 17.51 5.79 -2.83
N ALA A 72 17.56 6.62 -1.78
CA ALA A 72 18.55 7.68 -1.65
C ALA A 72 19.88 7.11 -1.09
N PRO A 73 21.05 7.66 -1.46
CA PRO A 73 22.34 7.26 -0.91
C PRO A 73 22.55 7.85 0.50
N LYS A 74 21.64 7.52 1.43
CA LYS A 74 21.58 8.04 2.80
C LYS A 74 21.28 6.91 3.78
N ILE A 75 21.88 7.00 4.96
CA ILE A 75 21.70 6.01 6.04
C ILE A 75 21.20 6.76 7.27
N ILE A 76 20.00 6.41 7.76
CA ILE A 76 19.30 7.12 8.84
C ILE A 76 19.41 6.39 10.19
N GLY A 77 19.45 5.06 10.19
CA GLY A 77 19.40 4.25 11.42
C GLY A 77 17.99 4.17 12.03
N GLY A 78 17.89 3.84 13.32
CA GLY A 78 16.62 3.83 14.07
C GLY A 78 16.08 2.44 14.48
N GLY A 79 16.64 1.34 13.99
CA GLY A 79 16.24 -0.01 14.40
C GLY A 79 14.74 -0.25 14.21
N SER A 80 14.08 -0.86 15.20
CA SER A 80 12.64 -1.17 15.14
C SER A 80 11.71 0.05 15.25
N SER A 81 12.22 1.23 15.63
CA SER A 81 11.42 2.47 15.65
C SER A 81 11.45 3.22 14.32
N ALA A 82 12.33 2.84 13.40
CA ALA A 82 12.35 3.40 12.04
C ALA A 82 11.14 2.88 11.25
N PRO A 83 10.40 3.76 10.53
CA PRO A 83 9.34 3.31 9.64
C PRO A 83 9.89 2.38 8.55
N SER A 84 9.21 1.25 8.33
CA SER A 84 9.50 0.33 7.22
C SER A 84 8.67 0.68 5.98
N ASN A 85 9.22 0.42 4.80
CA ASN A 85 8.50 0.52 3.52
C ASN A 85 7.32 -0.46 3.45
N PHE A 86 7.49 -1.64 4.04
CA PHE A 86 6.49 -2.70 4.11
C PHE A 86 6.46 -3.26 5.53
N ASN A 87 5.28 -3.28 6.15
CA ASN A 87 5.06 -3.85 7.46
C ASN A 87 3.99 -4.94 7.37
N PHE A 88 4.44 -6.19 7.47
CA PHE A 88 3.62 -7.39 7.36
C PHE A 88 4.32 -8.55 8.09
N ALA A 89 3.69 -9.72 8.21
CA ALA A 89 4.24 -10.82 9.03
C ALA A 89 5.61 -11.33 8.53
N GLY A 90 5.89 -11.18 7.23
CA GLY A 90 7.13 -11.63 6.62
C GLY A 90 7.14 -13.14 6.33
N PHE A 91 8.28 -13.62 5.85
CA PHE A 91 8.53 -15.03 5.54
C PHE A 91 9.70 -15.54 6.37
N GLU A 92 9.64 -16.79 6.84
CA GLU A 92 10.72 -17.40 7.61
C GLU A 92 11.90 -17.80 6.70
N ALA A 93 11.61 -18.37 5.52
CA ALA A 93 12.62 -18.81 4.56
C ALA A 93 12.73 -17.86 3.36
N MET A 94 13.96 -17.63 2.90
CA MET A 94 14.22 -16.79 1.72
C MET A 94 13.59 -17.33 0.43
N ALA A 95 13.37 -18.64 0.35
CA ALA A 95 12.70 -19.27 -0.80
C ALA A 95 11.22 -18.86 -0.93
N ASP A 96 10.60 -18.43 0.17
CA ASP A 96 9.20 -18.01 0.22
C ASP A 96 9.03 -16.49 0.02
N ALA A 97 10.13 -15.74 -0.02
CA ALA A 97 10.09 -14.30 -0.16
C ALA A 97 9.52 -13.87 -1.52
N ILE A 98 8.74 -12.79 -1.51
CA ILE A 98 8.25 -12.15 -2.73
C ILE A 98 9.44 -11.63 -3.54
N THR A 99 9.57 -12.08 -4.78
CA THR A 99 10.60 -11.63 -5.72
C THR A 99 10.01 -10.64 -6.72
N LEU A 100 10.86 -9.85 -7.38
CA LEU A 100 10.44 -8.96 -8.45
C LEU A 100 10.89 -9.51 -9.81
N ASP A 101 9.94 -9.71 -10.71
CA ASP A 101 10.17 -10.00 -12.13
C ASP A 101 10.40 -8.70 -12.93
N ARG A 102 10.92 -8.85 -14.16
CA ARG A 102 11.12 -7.76 -15.14
C ARG A 102 11.78 -6.53 -14.52
N LEU A 103 12.81 -6.79 -13.73
CA LEU A 103 13.52 -5.78 -12.95
C LEU A 103 14.16 -4.73 -13.87
N GLN A 104 13.87 -3.47 -13.58
CA GLN A 104 14.49 -2.31 -14.23
C GLN A 104 15.11 -1.42 -13.14
N VAL A 105 16.31 -0.92 -13.40
CA VAL A 105 17.03 -0.03 -12.49
C VAL A 105 17.30 1.28 -13.21
N GLU A 106 16.80 2.37 -12.65
CA GLU A 106 16.99 3.71 -13.20
C GLU A 106 17.65 4.62 -12.16
N ARG A 107 18.45 5.58 -12.62
CA ARG A 107 19.09 6.57 -11.75
C ARG A 107 18.41 7.92 -11.90
N PHE A 108 17.99 8.50 -10.79
CA PHE A 108 17.38 9.82 -10.71
C PHE A 108 18.29 10.75 -9.90
N GLY A 109 19.19 11.46 -10.59
CA GLY A 109 20.22 12.25 -9.92
C GLY A 109 21.15 11.37 -9.08
N ASN A 110 21.08 11.47 -7.76
CA ASN A 110 21.86 10.63 -6.85
C ASN A 110 21.09 9.41 -6.33
N ASP A 111 19.78 9.34 -6.60
CA ASP A 111 18.91 8.28 -6.13
C ASP A 111 18.78 7.18 -7.19
N ILE A 112 18.37 5.99 -6.74
CA ILE A 112 18.11 4.83 -7.60
C ILE A 112 16.64 4.45 -7.47
N CYS A 113 15.98 4.20 -8.60
CA CYS A 113 14.65 3.59 -8.64
C CYS A 113 14.76 2.15 -9.12
N LEU A 114 14.24 1.23 -8.32
CA LEU A 114 14.06 -0.18 -8.69
C LEU A 114 12.60 -0.40 -9.08
N ILE A 115 12.34 -0.79 -10.33
CA ILE A 115 11.01 -1.05 -10.84
C ILE A 115 10.88 -2.55 -11.13
N GLY A 116 9.77 -3.17 -10.74
CA GLY A 116 9.51 -4.58 -11.03
C GLY A 116 8.08 -4.98 -10.69
N TYR A 117 7.76 -6.25 -10.94
CA TYR A 117 6.43 -6.81 -10.69
C TYR A 117 6.55 -7.98 -9.70
N PRO A 118 5.77 -8.00 -8.61
CA PRO A 118 5.91 -9.03 -7.59
C PRO A 118 5.47 -10.41 -8.09
N VAL A 119 6.19 -11.44 -7.65
CA VAL A 119 5.87 -12.86 -7.83
C VAL A 119 5.62 -13.45 -6.44
N TYR A 120 4.42 -14.04 -6.26
CA TYR A 120 3.87 -14.54 -5.00
C TYR A 120 3.67 -16.04 -4.97
#